data_AF-A0A9E5EH29-F1
#
_entry.id   AF-A0A9E5EH29-F1
#
_cell.length_a   1.000
_cell.length_b   1.000
_cell.length_c   1.000
_cell.angle_alpha   90.00
_cell.angle_beta   90.00
_cell.angle_gamma   90.00
#
_symmetry.space_group_name_H-M   'P 1'
#
loop_
_entity.id
_entity.type
_entity.pdbx_description
1 polymer ?
#
loop_
_entity_poly.entity_id
_entity_poly.type
_entity_poly.pdbx_seq_one_letter_code
_entity_poly.pdbx_strand_id
1 'polypeptide(L)'
;MAYVENHWFSDWLLGREKLSPWREVDWSQDRDWDWNSAADDSPTKLFELWHGACALSRSNVASALATGDLGQPAIRKWPNGESPSLRWILVHMIEEYARHNGHADLLRESIDGQVGE
;
A
#
# COMPACT_ATOMS: atom_id res chain seq x y z
N MET A 1 3.39 1.77 4.57
CA MET A 1 2.58 2.23 3.42
C MET A 1 3.03 1.69 2.07
N ALA A 2 4.33 1.63 1.74
CA ALA A 2 4.78 1.15 0.42
C ALA A 2 4.28 -0.25 0.04
N TYR A 3 4.29 -1.21 1.00
CA TYR A 3 3.74 -2.55 0.79
C TYR A 3 2.24 -2.52 0.48
N VAL A 4 1.47 -1.76 1.28
CA VAL A 4 0.01 -1.64 1.17
C VAL A 4 -0.40 -1.07 -0.20
N GLU A 5 0.31 -0.04 -0.68
CA GLU A 5 0.16 0.50 -2.04
C GLU A 5 0.34 -0.58 -3.11
N ASN A 6 1.45 -1.32 -3.05
CA ASN A 6 1.74 -2.35 -4.02
C ASN A 6 0.74 -3.52 -3.95
N HIS A 7 0.34 -3.91 -2.74
CA HIS A 7 -0.63 -4.95 -2.47
C HIS A 7 -1.98 -4.65 -3.13
N TRP A 8 -2.51 -3.45 -2.95
CA TRP A 8 -3.83 -3.09 -3.47
C TRP A 8 -3.84 -2.80 -4.97
N PHE A 9 -2.88 -2.01 -5.48
CA PHE A 9 -2.93 -1.56 -6.87
C PHE A 9 -2.27 -2.51 -7.86
N SER A 10 -1.26 -3.29 -7.45
CA SER A 10 -0.60 -4.26 -8.36
C SER A 10 -1.25 -5.63 -8.26
N ASP A 11 -1.26 -6.21 -7.06
CA ASP A 11 -1.74 -7.58 -6.87
C ASP A 11 -3.27 -7.66 -6.85
N TRP A 12 -3.96 -6.86 -6.04
CA TRP A 12 -5.42 -6.94 -5.96
C TRP A 12 -6.11 -6.45 -7.21
N LEU A 13 -5.88 -5.19 -7.58
CA LEU A 13 -6.56 -4.55 -8.70
C LEU A 13 -6.28 -5.27 -10.02
N LEU A 14 -5.02 -5.56 -10.32
CA LEU A 14 -4.58 -6.02 -11.65
C LEU A 14 -4.03 -7.46 -11.67
N GLY A 15 -3.94 -8.15 -10.53
CA GLY A 15 -3.37 -9.51 -10.48
C GLY A 15 -1.88 -9.59 -10.82
N ARG A 16 -1.16 -8.45 -10.78
CA ARG A 16 0.27 -8.39 -11.08
C ARG A 16 1.07 -8.92 -9.90
N GLU A 17 2.24 -9.48 -10.18
CA GLU A 17 3.16 -9.84 -9.12
C GLU A 17 3.55 -8.60 -8.30
N LYS A 18 3.74 -8.80 -7.00
CA LYS A 18 4.25 -7.76 -6.11
C LYS A 18 5.63 -7.29 -6.56
N LEU A 19 6.01 -6.09 -6.14
CA LEU A 19 7.38 -5.60 -6.31
C LEU A 19 8.34 -6.34 -5.40
N SER A 20 9.62 -6.33 -5.78
CA SER A 20 10.71 -6.61 -4.84
C SER A 20 10.73 -5.52 -3.75
N PRO A 21 10.99 -5.86 -2.47
CA PRO A 21 11.39 -7.18 -1.97
C PRO A 21 10.23 -8.17 -1.70
N TRP A 22 8.98 -7.70 -1.66
CA TRP A 22 7.84 -8.47 -1.16
C TRP A 22 7.50 -9.72 -1.95
N ARG A 23 7.89 -9.76 -3.23
CA ARG A 23 7.73 -10.94 -4.09
C ARG A 23 8.64 -12.09 -3.64
N GLU A 24 9.85 -11.77 -3.19
CA GLU A 24 10.87 -12.77 -2.86
C GLU A 24 10.77 -13.28 -1.42
N VAL A 25 9.89 -12.69 -0.61
CA VAL A 25 9.72 -13.01 0.82
C VAL A 25 8.85 -14.25 1.01
N ASP A 26 9.32 -15.17 1.85
CA ASP A 26 8.49 -16.26 2.37
C ASP A 26 7.66 -15.79 3.57
N TRP A 27 6.46 -15.28 3.27
CA TRP A 27 5.50 -14.77 4.24
C TRP A 27 4.97 -15.83 5.22
N SER A 28 5.22 -17.12 4.99
CA SER A 28 4.86 -18.18 5.93
C SER A 28 5.83 -18.25 7.12
N GLN A 29 7.06 -17.77 6.94
CA GLN A 29 8.08 -17.74 8.00
C GLN A 29 8.01 -16.48 8.85
N ASP A 30 7.73 -15.33 8.22
CA ASP A 30 7.48 -14.07 8.92
C ASP A 30 6.34 -13.32 8.24
N ARG A 31 5.21 -13.22 8.95
CA ARG A 31 4.01 -12.55 8.46
C ARG A 31 4.11 -11.02 8.51
N ASP A 32 5.01 -10.51 9.35
CA ASP A 32 5.24 -9.09 9.58
C ASP A 32 6.62 -8.67 9.04
N TRP A 33 7.14 -9.42 8.07
CA TRP A 33 8.48 -9.20 7.53
C TRP A 33 8.67 -7.78 6.99
N ASP A 34 7.65 -7.20 6.36
CA ASP A 34 7.68 -5.83 5.85
C ASP A 34 7.82 -4.78 6.95
N TRP A 35 7.36 -5.08 8.16
CA TRP A 35 7.58 -4.26 9.34
C TRP A 35 8.95 -4.52 9.97
N ASN A 36 9.29 -5.79 10.19
CA ASN A 36 10.53 -6.17 10.88
C ASN A 36 11.79 -5.77 10.08
N SER A 37 11.79 -6.03 8.77
CA SER A 37 12.93 -5.69 7.89
C SER A 37 13.18 -4.19 7.77
N ALA A 38 12.14 -3.37 7.92
CA ALA A 38 12.25 -1.92 7.82
C ALA A 38 13.05 -1.29 8.98
N ALA A 39 13.22 -1.99 10.10
CA ALA A 39 13.96 -1.49 11.26
C ALA A 39 15.46 -1.25 10.95
N ASP A 40 16.01 -2.01 10.01
CA ASP A 40 17.43 -1.93 9.61
C ASP A 40 17.65 -1.03 8.38
N ASP A 41 16.58 -0.50 7.79
CA ASP A 41 16.63 0.32 6.58
C ASP A 41 16.75 1.81 6.90
N SER A 42 17.51 2.54 6.07
CA SER A 42 17.60 3.99 6.21
C SER A 42 16.28 4.67 5.84
N PRO A 43 15.94 5.82 6.46
CA PRO A 43 14.75 6.58 6.08
C PRO A 43 14.71 6.91 4.58
N THR A 44 15.85 7.27 3.97
CA THR A 44 15.95 7.54 2.54
C THR A 44 15.52 6.34 1.69
N LYS A 45 16.01 5.14 2.04
CA LYS A 45 15.64 3.90 1.32
C LYS A 45 14.14 3.61 1.44
N LEU A 46 13.58 3.78 2.64
CA LEU A 46 12.14 3.59 2.87
C LEU A 46 11.29 4.59 2.09
N PHE A 47 11.72 5.86 2.04
CA PHE A 47 11.07 6.87 1.21
C PHE A 47 11.16 6.54 -0.27
N GLU A 48 12.33 6.14 -0.79
CA GLU A 48 12.48 5.74 -2.19
C GLU A 48 11.55 4.56 -2.55
N LEU A 49 11.48 3.54 -1.69
CA LEU A 49 10.56 2.42 -1.85
C LEU A 49 9.10 2.87 -1.89
N TRP A 50 8.71 3.79 -0.99
CA TRP A 50 7.36 4.35 -0.94
C TRP A 50 7.02 5.19 -2.19
N HIS A 51 7.90 6.11 -2.60
CA HIS A 51 7.70 6.91 -3.80
C HIS A 51 7.57 6.03 -5.05
N GLY A 52 8.39 4.99 -5.16
CA GLY A 52 8.32 4.00 -6.22
C GLY A 52 6.98 3.25 -6.23
N ALA A 53 6.51 2.80 -5.07
CA ALA A 53 5.21 2.16 -4.92
C ALA A 53 4.06 3.09 -5.35
N CYS A 54 4.03 4.34 -4.89
CA CYS A 54 3.00 5.30 -5.29
C CYS A 54 3.05 5.63 -6.79
N ALA A 55 4.23 5.73 -7.39
CA ALA A 55 4.37 5.93 -8.83
C ALA A 55 3.79 4.75 -9.63
N LEU A 56 4.06 3.52 -9.19
CA LEU A 56 3.47 2.32 -9.78
C LEU A 56 1.96 2.27 -9.57
N SER A 57 1.46 2.60 -8.38
CA SER A 57 0.02 2.68 -8.10
C SER A 57 -0.69 3.62 -9.08
N ARG A 58 -0.14 4.83 -9.30
CA ARG A 58 -0.68 5.78 -10.29
C ARG A 58 -0.69 5.21 -11.71
N SER A 59 0.38 4.52 -12.11
CA SER A 59 0.47 3.86 -13.42
C SER A 59 -0.59 2.75 -13.56
N ASN A 60 -0.81 1.96 -12.51
CA ASN A 60 -1.82 0.90 -12.48
C ASN A 60 -3.24 1.45 -12.55
N VAL A 61 -3.54 2.53 -11.81
CA VAL A 61 -4.84 3.22 -11.88
C VAL A 61 -5.08 3.77 -13.29
N ALA A 62 -4.09 4.42 -13.89
CA ALA A 62 -4.19 4.92 -15.27
C ALA A 62 -4.43 3.76 -16.26
N SER A 63 -3.71 2.65 -16.12
CA SER A 63 -3.91 1.44 -16.94
C SER A 63 -5.31 0.86 -16.77
N ALA A 64 -5.85 0.81 -15.55
CA ALA A 64 -7.19 0.29 -15.29
C ALA A 64 -8.27 1.20 -15.88
N LEU A 65 -8.10 2.52 -15.77
CA LEU A 65 -9.04 3.50 -16.33
C LEU A 65 -8.96 3.61 -17.87
N ALA A 66 -7.88 3.16 -18.49
CA ALA A 66 -7.76 3.12 -19.94
C ALA A 66 -8.71 2.09 -20.58
N THR A 67 -9.09 1.04 -19.84
CA THR A 67 -9.92 -0.07 -20.34
C THR A 67 -11.22 -0.27 -19.55
N GLY A 68 -11.46 0.52 -18.51
CA GLY A 68 -12.59 0.37 -17.60
C GLY A 68 -12.94 1.70 -16.93
N ASP A 69 -13.62 1.62 -15.78
CA ASP A 69 -14.00 2.80 -15.00
C ASP A 69 -13.75 2.57 -13.49
N LEU A 70 -14.20 3.52 -12.66
CA LEU A 70 -14.05 3.42 -11.20
C LEU A 70 -14.88 2.27 -10.58
N GLY A 71 -15.92 1.78 -11.27
CA GLY A 71 -16.75 0.66 -10.83
C GLY A 71 -16.16 -0.72 -11.15
N GLN A 72 -15.11 -0.80 -11.98
CA GLN A 72 -14.55 -2.08 -12.39
C GLN A 72 -14.05 -2.90 -11.18
N PRO A 73 -14.33 -4.21 -11.13
CA PRO A 73 -13.89 -5.06 -10.05
C PRO A 73 -12.39 -5.34 -10.14
N ALA A 74 -11.74 -5.46 -8.99
CA ALA A 74 -10.39 -5.98 -8.86
C ALA A 74 -10.30 -7.45 -9.29
N ILE A 75 -9.14 -7.87 -9.79
CA ILE A 75 -8.89 -9.25 -10.20
C ILE A 75 -8.95 -10.22 -9.02
N ARG A 76 -8.41 -9.83 -7.86
CA ARG A 76 -8.49 -10.61 -6.63
C ARG A 76 -9.88 -10.48 -5.99
N LYS A 77 -10.26 -11.55 -5.30
CA LYS A 77 -11.54 -11.71 -4.62
C LYS A 77 -11.32 -11.94 -3.13
N TRP A 78 -12.24 -11.43 -2.33
CA TRP A 78 -12.37 -11.83 -0.93
C TRP A 78 -12.83 -13.29 -0.82
N PRO A 79 -12.70 -13.93 0.36
CA PRO A 79 -13.17 -15.30 0.57
C PRO A 79 -14.65 -15.53 0.28
N ASN A 80 -15.48 -14.47 0.36
CA ASN A 80 -16.90 -14.52 0.01
C ASN A 80 -17.16 -14.51 -1.51
N GLY A 81 -16.12 -14.42 -2.34
CA GLY A 81 -16.20 -14.44 -3.81
C GLY A 81 -16.43 -13.08 -4.47
N GLU A 82 -16.63 -12.02 -3.69
CA GLU A 82 -16.78 -10.65 -4.17
C GLU A 82 -15.42 -9.99 -4.42
N SER A 83 -15.39 -9.00 -5.31
CA SER A 83 -14.21 -8.19 -5.58
C SER A 83 -14.48 -6.74 -5.18
N PRO A 84 -13.53 -6.05 -4.51
CA PRO A 84 -13.63 -4.61 -4.36
C PRO A 84 -13.56 -3.94 -5.73
N SER A 85 -14.29 -2.83 -5.89
CA SER A 85 -14.13 -1.99 -7.08
C SER A 85 -12.87 -1.13 -6.99
N LEU A 86 -12.37 -0.61 -8.12
CA LEU A 86 -11.31 0.40 -8.13
C LEU A 86 -11.65 1.60 -7.23
N ARG A 87 -12.91 2.06 -7.24
CA ARG A 87 -13.40 3.11 -6.34
C ARG A 87 -13.22 2.73 -4.88
N TRP A 88 -13.60 1.50 -4.52
CA TRP A 88 -13.46 1.01 -3.16
C TRP A 88 -11.98 1.02 -2.74
N ILE A 89 -11.07 0.52 -3.59
CA ILE A 89 -9.64 0.49 -3.31
C ILE A 89 -9.10 1.91 -3.08
N LEU A 90 -9.46 2.88 -3.93
CA LEU A 90 -9.01 4.26 -3.79
C LEU A 90 -9.47 4.89 -2.46
N VAL A 91 -10.72 4.69 -2.07
CA VAL A 91 -11.26 5.21 -0.80
C VAL A 91 -10.61 4.50 0.39
N HIS A 92 -10.43 3.18 0.30
CA HIS A 92 -9.76 2.40 1.34
C HIS A 92 -8.32 2.89 1.55
N MET A 93 -7.58 3.21 0.48
CA MET A 93 -6.22 3.75 0.62
C MET A 93 -6.20 5.12 1.33
N ILE A 94 -7.20 5.98 1.10
CA ILE A 94 -7.32 7.25 1.84
C ILE A 94 -7.49 6.98 3.34
N GLU A 95 -8.36 6.04 3.72
CA GLU A 95 -8.55 5.63 5.11
C GLU A 95 -7.26 5.07 5.73
N GLU A 96 -6.57 4.19 5.02
CA GLU A 96 -5.30 3.60 5.47
C GLU A 96 -4.25 4.68 5.74
N TYR A 97 -4.04 5.62 4.81
CA TYR A 97 -3.14 6.74 5.04
C TYR A 97 -3.56 7.61 6.22
N ALA A 98 -4.86 7.90 6.37
CA ALA A 98 -5.34 8.69 7.50
C ALA A 98 -5.04 8.00 8.84
N ARG A 99 -5.32 6.69 8.96
CA ARG A 99 -5.01 5.90 10.16
C ARG A 99 -3.52 5.91 10.48
N HIS A 100 -2.68 5.63 9.48
CA HIS A 100 -1.24 5.51 9.69
C HIS A 100 -0.56 6.86 9.96
N ASN A 101 -1.02 7.94 9.32
CA ASN A 101 -0.53 9.28 9.61
C ASN A 101 -0.91 9.71 11.02
N GLY A 102 -2.11 9.35 11.52
CA GLY A 102 -2.49 9.60 12.90
C GLY A 102 -1.53 8.93 13.90
N HIS A 103 -1.12 7.69 13.66
CA HIS A 103 -0.10 7.03 14.49
C HIS A 103 1.27 7.70 14.38
N ALA A 104 1.68 8.09 13.17
CA ALA A 104 2.96 8.76 12.96
C ALA A 104 3.01 10.13 13.65
N ASP A 105 1.88 10.84 13.70
CA ASP A 105 1.79 12.13 14.38
C ASP A 105 1.97 11.95 15.89
N LEU A 106 1.32 10.98 16.53
CA LEU A 106 1.54 10.66 17.95
C LEU A 106 3.02 10.36 18.27
N LEU A 107 3.73 9.67 17.37
CA LEU A 107 5.15 9.41 17.52
C LEU A 107 5.97 10.70 17.40
N ARG A 108 5.69 11.53 16.39
CA ARG A 108 6.33 12.83 16.18
C ARG A 108 6.12 13.75 17.38
N GLU A 109 4.89 13.89 17.86
CA GLU A 109 4.52 14.67 19.05
C GLU A 109 5.33 14.25 20.28
N SER A 110 5.56 12.94 20.47
CA SER A 110 6.37 12.43 21.59
C SER A 110 7.86 12.75 21.48
N ILE A 111 8.36 13.01 20.27
CA ILE A 111 9.76 13.30 19.99
C ILE A 111 10.05 14.80 20.05
N ASP A 112 9.20 15.63 19.43
CA ASP A 112 9.45 17.06 19.25
C ASP A 112 8.55 17.97 20.10
N GLY A 113 7.52 17.43 20.75
CA GLY A 113 6.59 18.15 21.62
C GLY A 113 5.61 19.09 20.89
N GLN A 114 5.61 19.14 19.56
CA GLN A 114 4.66 19.94 18.78
C GLN A 114 3.40 19.13 18.52
N VAL A 115 2.25 19.59 19.00
CA VAL A 115 0.93 18.99 18.71
C VAL A 115 0.40 19.47 17.35
N GLY A 116 -0.42 18.65 16.70
CA GLY A 116 -0.84 18.79 15.29
C GLY A 116 -1.35 20.16 14.78
N GLU A 117 -1.50 20.24 13.44
CA GLU A 117 -2.18 21.31 12.66
C GLU A 117 -3.54 20.83 12.13
#